data_AF-A0A1B6IJ78-F1
#
_entry.id   AF-A0A1B6IJ78-F1
#
_cell.length_a   1.000
_cell.length_b   1.000
_cell.length_c   1.000
_cell.angle_alpha   90.00
_cell.angle_beta   90.00
_cell.angle_gamma   90.00
#
_symmetry.space_group_name_H-M   'P 1'
#
loop_
_entity.id
_entity.type
_entity.pdbx_description
1 polymer ?
#
loop_
_entity_poly.entity_id
_entity_poly.type
_entity_poly.pdbx_seq_one_letter_code
_entity_poly.pdbx_strand_id
1 'polypeptide(L)'
;PTRVTGTTATSIDCVCTNQYITNFKVEVIQTGISDHRAQICNFKSSRSSSTQPGQITRVFHEENLLHLKYLLSENHWLEVHNAENSEEAYNKFFTSLTANIETACPKK
;
A
#
# COMPACT_ATOMS: atom_id res chain seq x y z
N PRO A 1 21.97 2.62 9.21
CA PRO A 1 21.99 1.57 8.18
C PRO A 1 20.60 1.47 7.53
N THR A 2 20.51 1.28 6.23
CA THR A 2 19.24 1.09 5.51
C THR A 2 18.89 -0.38 5.32
N ARG A 3 19.86 -1.28 5.50
CA ARG A 3 19.67 -2.72 5.55
C ARG A 3 20.37 -3.31 6.77
N VAL A 4 19.70 -4.19 7.49
CA VAL A 4 20.22 -4.91 8.65
C VAL A 4 19.83 -6.38 8.52
N THR A 5 20.82 -7.24 8.31
CA THR A 5 20.68 -8.70 8.34
C THR A 5 21.14 -9.24 9.70
N GLY A 6 21.10 -10.56 9.90
CA GLY A 6 21.59 -11.19 11.13
C GLY A 6 23.09 -11.01 11.40
N THR A 7 23.89 -10.69 10.37
CA THR A 7 25.36 -10.60 10.48
C THR A 7 25.93 -9.27 10.02
N THR A 8 25.16 -8.45 9.29
CA THR A 8 25.67 -7.21 8.69
C THR A 8 24.65 -6.07 8.79
N ALA A 9 25.17 -4.85 8.90
CA ALA A 9 24.39 -3.63 8.81
C ALA A 9 25.02 -2.71 7.76
N THR A 10 24.31 -2.44 6.68
CA THR A 10 24.81 -1.67 5.53
C THR A 10 23.87 -0.52 5.17
N SER A 11 24.38 0.47 4.44
CA SER A 11 23.61 1.63 3.93
C SER A 11 23.65 1.61 2.41
N ILE A 12 22.80 0.78 1.80
CA ILE A 12 22.80 0.53 0.35
C ILE A 12 21.61 1.17 -0.37
N ASP A 13 20.65 1.72 0.38
CA ASP A 13 19.48 2.42 -0.15
C ASP A 13 19.71 3.93 -0.04
N CYS A 14 19.40 4.69 -1.09
CA CYS A 14 19.70 6.12 -1.17
C CYS A 14 18.46 6.96 -1.54
N VAL A 15 18.42 8.17 -0.99
CA VAL A 15 17.47 9.22 -1.40
C VAL A 15 18.27 10.28 -2.14
N CYS A 16 18.04 10.40 -3.44
CA CYS A 16 18.74 11.33 -4.32
C CYS A 16 17.81 12.48 -4.71
N THR A 17 18.29 13.71 -4.69
CA THR A 17 17.52 14.89 -5.08
C THR A 17 18.40 15.90 -5.80
N ASN A 18 17.82 16.62 -6.75
CA ASN A 18 18.44 17.79 -7.41
C ASN A 18 18.11 19.10 -6.67
N GLN A 19 17.40 19.03 -5.54
CA GLN A 19 17.00 20.17 -4.73
C GLN A 19 17.96 20.39 -3.55
N TYR A 20 17.94 21.59 -2.98
CA TYR A 20 18.72 21.88 -1.78
C TYR A 20 18.31 21.02 -0.58
N ILE A 21 19.30 20.43 0.10
CA ILE A 21 19.11 19.51 1.25
C ILE A 21 18.30 20.16 2.38
N THR A 22 18.38 21.47 2.55
CA THR A 22 17.62 22.23 3.56
C THR A 22 16.10 22.12 3.42
N ASN A 23 15.61 21.74 2.24
CA ASN A 23 14.19 21.52 1.99
C ASN A 23 13.73 20.09 2.29
N PHE A 24 14.65 19.18 2.66
CA PHE A 24 14.42 17.77 2.82
C PHE A 24 14.79 17.30 4.23
N LYS A 25 13.96 16.42 4.78
CA LYS A 25 14.24 15.67 6.00
C LYS A 25 14.06 14.20 5.67
N VAL A 26 15.13 13.42 5.82
CA VAL A 26 15.12 11.97 5.58
C VAL A 26 15.33 11.25 6.91
N GLU A 27 14.46 10.29 7.20
CA GLU A 27 14.53 9.45 8.39
C GLU A 27 14.55 7.98 7.98
N VAL A 28 15.34 7.18 8.69
CA VAL A 28 15.40 5.72 8.49
C VAL A 28 14.68 5.06 9.65
N ILE A 29 13.57 4.39 9.37
CA ILE A 29 12.70 3.76 10.38
C ILE A 29 12.69 2.24 10.22
N GLN A 30 12.50 1.53 11.34
CA GLN A 30 12.36 0.08 11.33
C GLN A 30 10.87 -0.30 11.33
N THR A 31 10.42 -0.93 10.25
CA THR A 31 9.00 -1.31 10.09
C THR A 31 8.69 -2.72 10.59
N GLY A 32 9.72 -3.56 10.74
CA GLY A 32 9.55 -4.98 11.13
C GLY A 32 9.06 -5.89 10.00
N ILE A 33 9.03 -5.40 8.75
CA ILE A 33 8.48 -6.12 7.59
C ILE A 33 9.59 -6.79 6.74
N SER A 34 10.82 -6.29 6.81
CA SER A 34 11.96 -6.73 5.98
C SER A 34 13.30 -6.51 6.72
N ASP A 35 14.38 -7.11 6.21
CA ASP A 35 15.77 -6.78 6.54
C ASP A 35 16.19 -5.39 6.02
N HIS A 36 15.39 -4.77 5.15
CA HIS A 36 15.49 -3.35 4.80
C HIS A 36 14.67 -2.48 5.77
N ARG A 37 15.27 -1.36 6.19
CA ARG A 37 14.64 -0.30 6.98
C ARG A 37 14.01 0.70 6.01
N ALA A 38 12.77 1.09 6.27
CA ALA A 38 12.10 2.07 5.41
C ALA A 38 12.74 3.46 5.56
N GLN A 39 12.72 4.23 4.47
CA GLN A 39 13.21 5.60 4.43
C GLN A 39 12.03 6.54 4.21
N ILE A 40 11.75 7.41 5.18
CA ILE A 40 10.73 8.45 5.08
C ILE A 40 11.42 9.74 4.63
N CYS A 41 10.96 10.31 3.53
CA CYS A 41 11.45 11.58 3.00
C CYS A 41 10.33 12.62 3.07
N ASN A 42 10.54 13.67 3.88
CA ASN A 42 9.65 14.81 3.96
C ASN A 42 10.30 15.99 3.25
N PHE A 43 9.59 16.67 2.36
CA PHE A 43 10.09 17.87 1.72
C PHE A 43 9.06 18.99 1.69
N LYS A 44 9.54 20.23 1.78
CA LYS A 44 8.69 21.41 1.67
C LYS A 44 8.43 21.68 0.19
N SER A 45 7.22 21.38 -0.28
CA SER A 45 6.77 21.79 -1.60
C SER A 45 6.15 23.19 -1.51
N SER A 46 6.75 24.17 -2.17
CA SER A 46 6.15 25.50 -2.37
C SER A 46 5.13 25.44 -3.51
N ARG A 47 4.09 24.62 -3.37
CA ARG A 47 2.95 24.69 -4.28
C ARG A 47 2.08 25.84 -3.77
N SER A 48 1.88 26.87 -4.60
CA SER A 48 0.80 27.83 -4.35
C SER A 48 -0.49 27.02 -4.14
N SER A 49 -1.38 27.47 -3.27
CA SER A 49 -2.65 26.82 -2.98
C SER A 49 -3.55 26.82 -4.21
N SER A 50 -3.22 26.01 -5.22
CA SER A 50 -4.17 25.57 -6.23
C SER A 50 -5.13 24.65 -5.49
N THR A 51 -6.42 24.96 -5.58
CA THR A 51 -7.55 24.11 -5.19
C THR A 51 -7.13 22.66 -5.10
N GLN A 52 -7.26 22.06 -3.90
CA GLN A 52 -6.91 20.65 -3.75
C GLN A 52 -7.66 19.87 -4.83
N PRO A 53 -6.97 19.12 -5.70
CA PRO A 53 -7.67 18.25 -6.63
C PRO A 53 -8.55 17.35 -5.77
N GLY A 54 -9.84 17.25 -6.13
CA GLY A 54 -10.77 16.38 -5.42
C GLY A 54 -10.13 15.00 -5.27
N GLN A 55 -9.96 14.56 -4.02
CA GLN A 55 -9.33 13.28 -3.75
C GLN A 55 -10.40 12.20 -3.90
N ILE A 56 -10.24 11.33 -4.88
CA ILE A 56 -11.09 10.14 -4.98
C ILE A 56 -10.62 9.16 -3.90
N THR A 57 -11.45 8.93 -2.89
CA THR A 57 -11.11 8.06 -1.74
C THR A 57 -12.16 6.96 -1.57
N ARG A 58 -11.77 5.89 -0.87
CA ARG A 58 -12.73 4.89 -0.39
C ARG A 58 -13.02 5.15 1.07
N VAL A 59 -14.29 4.98 1.42
CA VAL A 59 -14.75 5.15 2.79
C VAL A 59 -14.96 3.77 3.41
N PHE A 60 -14.14 3.43 4.41
CA PHE A 60 -14.20 2.15 5.13
C PHE A 60 -14.89 2.32 6.49
N HIS A 61 -16.14 2.80 6.50
CA HIS A 61 -16.95 2.82 7.72
C HIS A 61 -17.35 1.41 8.16
N GLU A 62 -17.72 1.26 9.42
CA GLU A 62 -18.08 -0.04 10.01
C GLU A 62 -19.16 -0.78 9.21
N GLU A 63 -20.20 -0.08 8.76
CA GLU A 63 -21.26 -0.64 7.92
C GLU A 63 -20.72 -1.18 6.58
N ASN A 64 -19.85 -0.42 5.90
CA ASN A 64 -19.23 -0.84 4.65
C ASN A 64 -18.31 -2.05 4.86
N LEU A 65 -17.63 -2.12 6.00
CA LEU A 65 -16.78 -3.25 6.36
C LEU A 65 -17.59 -4.50 6.72
N LEU A 66 -18.74 -4.34 7.39
CA LEU A 66 -19.67 -5.44 7.65
C LEU A 66 -20.25 -5.97 6.34
N HIS A 67 -20.65 -5.07 5.44
CA HIS A 67 -21.11 -5.46 4.11
C HIS A 67 -20.01 -6.16 3.32
N LEU A 68 -18.77 -5.66 3.34
CA LEU A 68 -17.64 -6.31 2.69
C LEU A 68 -17.39 -7.72 3.26
N LYS A 69 -17.45 -7.90 4.58
CA LYS A 69 -17.30 -9.22 5.22
C LYS A 69 -18.37 -10.19 4.76
N TYR A 70 -19.63 -9.74 4.71
CA TYR A 70 -20.75 -10.55 4.21
C TYR A 70 -20.53 -10.96 2.75
N LEU A 71 -20.18 -10.01 1.88
CA LEU A 71 -19.92 -10.32 0.48
C LEU A 71 -18.78 -11.34 0.34
N LEU A 72 -17.66 -11.16 1.06
CA LEU A 72 -16.53 -12.08 1.02
C LEU A 72 -16.86 -13.48 1.58
N SER A 73 -17.77 -13.61 2.55
CA SER A 73 -18.20 -14.92 3.05
C SER A 73 -19.07 -15.67 2.04
N GLU A 74 -19.85 -14.94 1.23
CA GLU A 74 -20.69 -15.53 0.18
C GLU A 74 -19.91 -15.84 -1.12
N ASN A 75 -18.68 -15.35 -1.26
CA ASN A 75 -17.89 -15.61 -2.47
C ASN A 75 -17.50 -17.09 -2.58
N HIS A 76 -17.62 -17.63 -3.79
CA HIS A 76 -17.21 -18.99 -4.11
C HIS A 76 -15.69 -19.06 -4.36
N TRP A 77 -14.92 -19.34 -3.31
CA TRP A 77 -13.45 -19.42 -3.38
C TRP A 77 -12.92 -20.70 -4.05
N LEU A 78 -13.81 -21.61 -4.46
CA LEU A 78 -13.43 -22.88 -5.07
C LEU A 78 -12.58 -22.69 -6.34
N GLU A 79 -12.85 -21.64 -7.12
CA GLU A 79 -12.06 -21.34 -8.32
C GLU A 79 -10.62 -20.93 -8.02
N VAL A 80 -10.39 -20.29 -6.87
CA VAL A 80 -9.05 -19.93 -6.38
C VAL A 80 -8.32 -21.19 -5.91
N HIS A 81 -9.00 -22.06 -5.17
CA HIS A 81 -8.42 -23.31 -4.67
C HIS A 81 -8.13 -24.33 -5.79
N ASN A 82 -8.93 -24.32 -6.86
CA ASN A 82 -8.78 -25.24 -7.99
C ASN A 82 -7.98 -24.65 -9.16
N ALA A 83 -7.35 -23.48 -8.98
CA ALA A 83 -6.53 -22.88 -10.03
C ALA A 83 -5.30 -23.75 -10.33
N GLU A 84 -4.86 -23.77 -11.58
CA GLU A 84 -3.79 -24.66 -12.04
C GLU A 84 -2.41 -24.27 -11.48
N ASN A 85 -2.23 -22.97 -11.19
CA ASN A 85 -0.99 -22.42 -10.66
C ASN A 85 -1.24 -21.19 -9.79
N SER A 86 -0.18 -20.75 -9.10
CA SER A 86 -0.25 -19.63 -8.15
C SER A 86 -0.62 -18.29 -8.79
N GLU A 87 -0.21 -18.06 -10.04
CA GLU A 87 -0.52 -16.83 -10.77
C GLU A 87 -2.02 -16.77 -11.10
N GLU A 88 -2.59 -17.87 -11.58
CA GLU A 88 -4.02 -17.98 -11.84
C GLU A 88 -4.84 -17.87 -10.54
N ALA A 89 -4.41 -18.52 -9.46
CA ALA A 89 -5.05 -18.42 -8.15
C ALA A 89 -5.08 -16.96 -7.66
N TYR A 90 -3.95 -16.27 -7.78
CA TYR A 90 -3.83 -14.85 -7.42
C TYR A 90 -4.77 -13.97 -8.24
N ASN A 91 -4.80 -14.15 -9.56
CA ASN A 91 -5.64 -13.34 -10.44
C ASN A 91 -7.14 -13.54 -10.16
N LYS A 92 -7.57 -14.78 -9.90
CA LYS A 92 -8.94 -15.08 -9.50
C LYS A 92 -9.30 -14.45 -8.16
N PHE A 93 -8.44 -14.61 -7.15
CA PHE A 93 -8.62 -13.98 -5.84
C PHE A 93 -8.71 -12.46 -5.96
N PHE A 94 -7.76 -11.85 -6.67
CA PHE A 94 -7.65 -10.40 -6.82
C PHE A 94 -8.88 -9.83 -7.54
N THR A 95 -9.36 -10.51 -8.58
CA THR A 95 -10.56 -10.12 -9.32
C THR A 95 -11.78 -10.12 -8.40
N SER A 96 -12.02 -11.22 -7.67
CA SER A 96 -13.14 -11.31 -6.74
C SER A 96 -13.03 -10.27 -5.63
N LEU A 97 -11.87 -10.17 -4.96
CA LEU A 97 -11.66 -9.20 -3.89
C LEU A 97 -11.94 -7.76 -4.38
N THR A 98 -11.42 -7.40 -5.56
CA THR A 98 -11.61 -6.07 -6.13
C THR A 98 -13.08 -5.79 -6.41
N ALA A 99 -13.81 -6.73 -7.02
CA ALA A 99 -15.25 -6.58 -7.27
C ALA A 99 -16.02 -6.32 -5.96
N ASN A 100 -15.77 -7.11 -4.92
CA ASN A 100 -16.44 -6.94 -3.62
C ASN A 100 -16.07 -5.62 -2.93
N ILE A 101 -14.81 -5.16 -3.05
CA ILE A 101 -14.39 -3.84 -2.55
C ILE A 101 -15.07 -2.70 -3.32
N GLU A 102 -15.18 -2.77 -4.65
CA GLU A 102 -15.89 -1.75 -5.43
C GLU A 102 -17.39 -1.70 -5.08
N THR A 103 -18.00 -2.85 -4.75
CA THR A 103 -19.39 -2.91 -4.30
C THR A 103 -19.59 -2.34 -2.89
N ALA A 104 -18.80 -2.79 -1.91
CA ALA A 104 -19.00 -2.40 -0.51
C ALA A 104 -18.36 -1.05 -0.14
N CYS A 105 -17.24 -0.70 -0.78
CA CYS A 105 -16.41 0.46 -0.48
C CYS A 105 -16.07 1.23 -1.78
N PRO A 106 -17.05 1.75 -2.53
CA PRO A 106 -16.80 2.42 -3.79
C PRO A 106 -15.95 3.68 -3.60
N LYS A 107 -15.19 4.01 -4.65
CA LYS A 107 -14.49 5.29 -4.79
C LYS A 107 -15.50 6.45 -4.84
N LYS A 108 -15.28 7.48 -4.03
CA LYS A 108 -16.06 8.73 -3.98
C LYS A 108 -15.14 9.93 -4.19
#